data_AF-A0A432MN79-F1
#
_entry.id   AF-A0A432MN79-F1
#
_cell.length_a   1.000
_cell.length_b   1.000
_cell.length_c   1.000
_cell.angle_alpha   90.00
_cell.angle_beta   90.00
_cell.angle_gamma   90.00
#
_symmetry.space_group_name_H-M   'P 1'
#
loop_
_entity.id
_entity.type
_entity.pdbx_description
1 polymer ?
#
loop_
_entity_poly.entity_id
_entity_poly.type
_entity_poly.pdbx_seq_one_letter_code
_entity_poly.pdbx_strand_id
1 'polypeptide(L)'
;MPTPDPRDDWMVIRSDLAGRIREIRLELYGENGGPLLASALDLPFHRWAEFESGMAMPGEIMLRFLMLTQADPHWLLTGEGPKFRSSS
;
A
#
# COMPACT_ATOMS: atom_id res chain seq x y z
N MET A 1 28.57 -12.52 12.31
CA MET A 1 27.12 -12.27 12.27
C MET A 1 26.54 -13.14 11.16
N PRO A 2 25.45 -13.89 11.39
CA PRO A 2 24.75 -14.52 10.28
C PRO A 2 24.24 -13.41 9.34
N THR A 3 24.47 -13.57 8.04
CA THR A 3 23.90 -12.69 7.02
C THR A 3 22.38 -12.88 7.03
N PRO A 4 21.58 -11.81 7.03
CA PRO A 4 20.13 -11.92 6.91
C PRO A 4 19.76 -12.79 5.70
N ASP A 5 18.75 -13.65 5.86
CA ASP A 5 18.20 -14.36 4.72
C ASP A 5 17.49 -13.33 3.82
N PRO A 6 17.75 -13.29 2.51
CA PRO A 6 17.03 -12.39 1.59
C PRO A 6 15.50 -12.51 1.68
N ARG A 7 14.98 -13.66 2.17
CA ARG A 7 13.56 -13.86 2.46
C ARG A 7 13.06 -13.04 3.65
N ASP A 8 13.91 -12.80 4.65
CA ASP A 8 13.60 -11.96 5.81
C ASP A 8 13.44 -10.50 5.37
N ASP A 9 14.34 -10.02 4.51
CA ASP A 9 14.28 -8.67 3.92
C ASP A 9 12.97 -8.47 3.15
N TRP A 10 12.54 -9.47 2.38
CA TRP A 10 11.30 -9.36 1.60
C TRP A 10 10.03 -9.39 2.47
N MET A 11 10.05 -10.13 3.58
CA MET A 11 8.94 -10.11 4.55
C MET A 11 8.81 -8.74 5.23
N VAL A 12 9.93 -8.11 5.58
CA VAL A 12 9.96 -6.74 6.12
C VAL A 12 9.41 -5.75 5.11
N ILE A 13 9.92 -5.76 3.87
CA ILE A 13 9.45 -4.86 2.79
C ILE A 13 7.94 -4.99 2.59
N ARG A 14 7.41 -6.21 2.59
CA ARG A 14 5.98 -6.46 2.41
C ARG A 14 5.13 -5.95 3.58
N SER A 15 5.61 -6.13 4.81
CA SER A 15 4.95 -5.62 6.01
C SER A 15 4.93 -4.08 6.02
N ASP A 16 6.05 -3.45 5.67
CA ASP A 16 6.14 -1.99 5.60
C ASP A 16 5.25 -1.42 4.50
N LEU A 17 5.23 -2.05 3.33
CA LEU A 17 4.31 -1.70 2.25
C LEU A 17 2.85 -1.79 2.68
N ALA A 18 2.47 -2.86 3.38
CA ALA A 18 1.11 -3.04 3.91
C ALA A 18 0.72 -1.93 4.90
N GLY A 19 1.66 -1.53 5.75
CA GLY A 19 1.50 -0.39 6.66
C GLY A 19 1.25 0.92 5.91
N ARG A 20 2.06 1.21 4.88
CA ARG A 20 1.97 2.48 4.12
C ARG A 20 0.71 2.56 3.24
N ILE A 21 0.27 1.47 2.61
CA ILE A 21 -1.01 1.48 1.87
C ILE A 21 -2.21 1.71 2.81
N ARG A 22 -2.15 1.18 4.04
CA ARG A 22 -3.16 1.44 5.07
C ARG A 22 -3.13 2.88 5.53
N GLU A 23 -1.95 3.45 5.71
CA GLU A 23 -1.77 4.87 6.07
C GLU A 23 -2.42 5.79 5.03
N ILE A 24 -2.13 5.58 3.74
CA ILE A 24 -2.76 6.34 2.65
C ILE A 24 -4.28 6.19 2.66
N ARG A 25 -4.79 4.96 2.83
CA ARG A 25 -6.25 4.76 2.91
C ARG A 25 -6.85 5.54 4.08
N LEU A 26 -6.26 5.45 5.27
CA LEU A 26 -6.76 6.14 6.45
C LEU A 26 -6.78 7.65 6.25
N GLU A 27 -5.74 8.21 5.62
CA GLU A 27 -5.64 9.64 5.34
C GLU A 27 -6.68 10.11 4.31
N LEU A 28 -6.90 9.35 3.23
CA LEU A 28 -7.80 9.75 2.14
C LEU A 28 -9.28 9.37 2.36
N TYR A 29 -9.55 8.29 3.08
CA TYR A 29 -10.91 7.72 3.22
C TYR A 29 -11.38 7.60 4.68
N GLY A 30 -10.52 7.87 5.66
CA GLY A 30 -10.84 7.76 7.09
C GLY A 30 -10.86 6.32 7.61
N GLU A 31 -11.14 6.15 8.92
CA GLU A 31 -11.10 4.86 9.62
C GLU A 31 -11.98 3.80 8.96
N ASN A 32 -13.23 4.17 8.64
CA ASN A 32 -14.23 3.30 8.03
C ASN A 32 -14.22 3.32 6.50
N GLY A 33 -13.18 3.92 5.89
CA GLY A 33 -13.06 4.15 4.46
C GLY A 33 -12.69 2.94 3.60
N GLY A 34 -12.37 1.80 4.22
CA GLY A 34 -11.94 0.58 3.52
C GLY A 34 -12.87 0.11 2.39
N PRO A 35 -14.19 0.00 2.62
CA PRO A 35 -15.13 -0.37 1.58
C PRO A 35 -15.18 0.61 0.40
N LEU A 36 -14.98 1.92 0.63
CA LEU A 36 -14.99 2.93 -0.42
C LEU A 36 -13.77 2.79 -1.34
N LEU A 37 -12.57 2.62 -0.77
CA LEU A 37 -11.37 2.38 -1.56
C LEU A 37 -11.46 1.06 -2.33
N ALA A 38 -11.92 -0.01 -1.68
CA ALA A 38 -12.13 -1.31 -2.32
C ALA A 38 -13.09 -1.21 -3.52
N SER A 39 -14.21 -0.51 -3.36
CA SER A 39 -15.15 -0.26 -4.45
C SER A 39 -14.53 0.56 -5.58
N ALA A 40 -13.71 1.57 -5.29
CA ALA A 40 -13.03 2.38 -6.29
C ALA A 40 -11.95 1.61 -7.06
N LEU A 41 -11.40 0.55 -6.45
CA LEU A 41 -10.45 -0.38 -7.07
C LEU A 41 -11.14 -1.59 -7.74
N ASP A 42 -12.47 -1.61 -7.78
CA ASP A 42 -13.28 -2.71 -8.34
C ASP A 42 -12.95 -4.08 -7.72
N LEU A 43 -12.84 -4.13 -6.38
CA LEU A 43 -12.55 -5.36 -5.65
C LEU A 43 -13.38 -5.53 -4.37
N PRO A 44 -13.61 -6.78 -3.92
CA PRO A 44 -14.27 -7.03 -2.64
C PRO A 44 -13.48 -6.47 -1.46
N PHE A 45 -14.16 -5.89 -0.47
CA PHE A 45 -13.50 -5.30 0.72
C PHE A 45 -12.56 -6.28 1.45
N HIS A 46 -12.91 -7.56 1.55
CA HIS A 46 -12.04 -8.54 2.20
C HIS A 46 -10.67 -8.68 1.51
N ARG A 47 -10.60 -8.54 0.18
CA ARG A 47 -9.34 -8.56 -0.58
C ARG A 47 -8.47 -7.36 -0.24
N TRP A 48 -9.07 -6.18 -0.06
CA TRP A 48 -8.34 -5.01 0.43
C TRP A 48 -7.73 -5.25 1.81
N ALA A 49 -8.53 -5.80 2.74
CA ALA A 49 -8.08 -6.10 4.10
C ALA A 49 -6.91 -7.10 4.13
N GLU A 50 -6.86 -8.04 3.19
CA GLU A 50 -5.72 -8.96 3.03
C GLU A 50 -4.44 -8.24 2.60
N PHE A 51 -4.54 -7.21 1.75
CA PHE A 51 -3.35 -6.43 1.37
C PHE A 51 -2.82 -5.60 2.54
N GLU A 52 -3.69 -5.01 3.35
CA GLU A 52 -3.28 -4.31 4.58
C GLU A 52 -2.66 -5.24 5.64
N SER A 53 -2.90 -6.56 5.55
CA SER A 53 -2.25 -7.56 6.42
C SER A 53 -0.97 -8.15 5.83
N GLY A 54 -0.52 -7.64 4.66
CA GLY A 54 0.71 -8.07 4.00
C GLY A 54 0.52 -9.22 3.03
N MET A 55 -0.69 -9.54 2.56
CA MET A 55 -0.82 -10.40 1.39
C MET A 55 -0.22 -9.71 0.15
N ALA A 56 0.44 -10.48 -0.71
CA ALA A 56 0.97 -9.95 -1.97
C ALA A 56 -0.15 -9.37 -2.84
N MET A 57 -0.03 -8.09 -3.18
CA MET A 57 -0.97 -7.39 -4.05
C MET A 57 -0.63 -7.64 -5.52
N PRO A 58 -1.61 -7.96 -6.38
CA PRO A 58 -1.40 -8.00 -7.82
C PRO A 58 -0.93 -6.64 -8.36
N GLY A 59 0.03 -6.64 -9.28
CA GLY A 59 0.61 -5.41 -9.83
C GLY A 59 -0.42 -4.44 -10.44
N GLU A 60 -1.46 -4.96 -11.10
CA GLU A 60 -2.52 -4.11 -11.65
C GLU A 60 -3.29 -3.34 -10.57
N ILE A 61 -3.58 -3.97 -9.42
CA ILE A 61 -4.26 -3.31 -8.30
C ILE A 61 -3.36 -2.23 -7.71
N MET A 62 -2.04 -2.47 -7.62
CA MET A 62 -1.07 -1.46 -7.19
C MET A 62 -1.05 -0.26 -8.15
N LEU A 63 -1.06 -0.48 -9.46
CA LEU A 63 -1.10 0.61 -10.44
C LEU A 63 -2.40 1.43 -10.33
N ARG A 64 -3.56 0.77 -10.17
CA ARG A 64 -4.84 1.45 -9.95
C ARG A 64 -4.85 2.24 -8.64
N PHE A 65 -4.29 1.68 -7.57
CA PHE A 65 -4.14 2.35 -6.28
C PHE A 65 -3.28 3.62 -6.41
N LEU A 66 -2.13 3.55 -7.07
CA LEU A 66 -1.27 4.72 -7.30
C LEU A 66 -1.97 5.81 -8.12
N MET A 67 -2.70 5.42 -9.17
CA MET A 67 -3.49 6.37 -9.97
C MET A 67 -4.61 7.03 -9.17
N LEU A 68 -5.30 6.27 -8.32
CA LEU A 68 -6.45 6.76 -7.55
C LEU A 68 -6.02 7.68 -6.40
N THR A 69 -4.94 7.32 -5.71
CA THR A 69 -4.49 8.02 -4.49
C THR A 69 -3.47 9.11 -4.75
N GLN A 70 -2.87 9.13 -5.95
CA GLN A 70 -1.71 9.97 -6.27
C GLN A 70 -0.52 9.75 -5.32
N ALA A 71 -0.48 8.60 -4.65
CA ALA A 71 0.65 8.23 -3.81
C ALA A 71 1.95 8.17 -4.62
N ASP A 72 3.04 8.63 -4.02
CA ASP A 72 4.35 8.54 -4.64
C ASP A 72 4.91 7.10 -4.50
N PRO A 73 5.30 6.43 -5.60
CA PRO A 73 5.81 5.06 -5.54
C PRO A 73 7.10 4.92 -4.74
N HIS A 74 7.96 5.95 -4.71
CA HIS A 74 9.19 5.92 -3.93
C HIS A 74 8.86 5.96 -2.44
N TRP A 75 8.01 6.90 -2.01
CA TRP A 75 7.54 6.95 -0.62
C TRP A 75 6.84 5.66 -0.20
N LEU A 76 6.04 5.06 -1.09
CA LEU A 76 5.36 3.80 -0.79
C LEU A 76 6.35 2.65 -0.54
N LEU A 77 7.49 2.65 -1.24
CA LEU A 77 8.53 1.62 -1.10
C LEU A 77 9.47 1.89 0.09
N THR A 78 9.83 3.14 0.36
CA THR A 78 10.90 3.49 1.31
C THR A 78 10.40 4.20 2.57
N GLY A 79 9.24 4.87 2.50
CA GLY A 79 8.76 5.81 3.51
C GLY A 79 9.44 7.17 3.46
N GLU A 80 10.32 7.40 2.48
CA GLU A 80 11.13 8.61 2.35
C GLU A 80 10.54 9.55 1.30
N GLY A 81 10.71 10.86 1.51
CA GLY A 81 10.24 11.90 0.59
C GLY A 81 8.73 12.21 0.72
N PRO A 82 8.15 12.87 -0.29
CA PRO A 82 6.73 13.24 -0.28
C PRO A 82 5.82 12.02 -0.41
N LYS A 83 4.80 11.93 0.44
CA LYS A 83 3.79 10.84 0.41
C LYS A 83 2.94 10.83 -0.86
N PHE A 84 2.55 12.00 -1.31
CA PHE A 84 1.75 12.19 -2.52
C PHE A 84 2.54 12.98 -3.55
N ARG A 85 2.25 12.71 -4.82
CA ARG A 85 2.81 13.46 -5.93
C ARG A 85 2.28 14.89 -5.88
N SER A 86 3.19 15.86 -5.93
CA SER A 86 2.82 17.26 -6.07
C SER A 86 2.22 17.49 -7.45
N SER A 87 0.99 17.96 -7.53
CA SER A 87 0.44 18.49 -8.78
C SER A 87 1.33 19.66 -9.22
N SER A 88 2.09 19.49 -10.30
CA SER A 88 2.73 20.60 -11.00
C SER A 88 1.74 21.31 -11.90
#